data_AF-A0A6G4WK49-F1
#
_entry.id   AF-A0A6G4WK49-F1
#
_cell.length_a   1.000
_cell.length_b   1.000
_cell.length_c   1.000
_cell.angle_alpha   90.00
_cell.angle_beta   90.00
_cell.angle_gamma   90.00
#
_symmetry.space_group_name_H-M   'P 1'
#
loop_
_entity.id
_entity.type
_entity.pdbx_description
1 polymer ?
#
loop_
_entity_poly.entity_id
_entity_poly.type
_entity_poly.pdbx_seq_one_letter_code
_entity_poly.pdbx_strand_id
1 'polypeptide(L)'
;MKNEDLLGLVKQKVENLRPKLLDLSRRNPLLATKLSPRSNAHIRAVDELPEVLFYKLNNGQTMRLVPLPEIDADPRDEETKTFRDALANARITDEAYLAELDAIERDADDYLDHTRVIERALKDRIRVDLGLPPRPQKADVNLAQHARNNGITPSYELPDPEDESEHDRHTDDDIQTLLLPKDLERKLNNVTSKCRTWIQETGINVLQVAYGFLEWSEPNQTDTSYAPLILCGAQIEKKRTREGVEFRISGTGEEPEVNAVLTEKMRIEFGIELPPFEGASVEDYLATVAKIAPKQIVWRVRRQVAIGVFPSARMAMYHDIDPSNPPFPDNEIVRSLLGGMNSESALPFAEEYNVDEPDIERCVPCVVLDADSSQFSTLVDIANGKNLAVEGPPGTGKSQTIVNAIAAALAEGKKVLFVAEKLAALNVVRSRLEAVGLGEFLLPLQAERSTREQVTGSVRSRVEMRRPAAIRDYDRQLEEYRRIRSQLAEYIDLLTLPFASSGLTVHEILGKSIATSPCLEGMPAEVIAETDIPDSFLSVAGIGRLRALAVAVEKGAQGAAQAASYWKSTGLVHAERFTVEEACNLALNSARAYRALATLRDGLSAHGIDPRTGNETLGTLQQA
;
A
#
# COMPACT_ATOMS: atom_id res chain seq x y z
N MET A 1 -10.91 -35.38 -0.51
CA MET A 1 -12.00 -34.99 0.41
C MET A 1 -13.21 -34.61 -0.40
N LYS A 2 -14.44 -34.90 0.05
CA LYS A 2 -15.64 -34.37 -0.62
C LYS A 2 -15.71 -32.85 -0.38
N ASN A 3 -16.37 -32.11 -1.28
CA ASN A 3 -16.46 -30.65 -1.21
C ASN A 3 -17.05 -30.14 0.13
N GLU A 4 -18.01 -30.88 0.69
CA GLU A 4 -18.62 -30.59 2.00
C GLU A 4 -17.63 -30.75 3.17
N ASP A 5 -16.78 -31.79 3.15
CA ASP A 5 -15.76 -32.01 4.20
C ASP A 5 -14.73 -30.87 4.22
N LEU A 6 -14.38 -30.36 3.04
CA LEU A 6 -13.42 -29.25 2.90
C LEU A 6 -14.03 -27.94 3.41
N LEU A 7 -15.30 -27.67 3.10
CA LEU A 7 -16.01 -26.51 3.61
C LEU A 7 -16.12 -26.54 5.15
N GLY A 8 -16.42 -27.71 5.72
CA GLY A 8 -16.43 -27.92 7.17
C GLY A 8 -15.07 -27.61 7.83
N LEU A 9 -13.98 -28.08 7.23
CA LEU A 9 -12.62 -27.80 7.70
C LEU A 9 -12.28 -26.31 7.63
N VAL A 10 -12.66 -25.64 6.53
CA VAL A 10 -12.46 -24.19 6.36
C VAL A 10 -13.21 -23.42 7.43
N LYS A 11 -14.49 -23.72 7.66
CA LYS A 11 -15.30 -23.09 8.71
C LYS A 11 -14.66 -23.26 10.09
N GLN A 12 -14.22 -24.47 10.42
CA GLN A 12 -13.54 -24.74 11.70
C GLN A 12 -12.23 -23.95 11.84
N LYS A 13 -11.43 -23.84 10.76
CA LYS A 13 -10.20 -23.04 10.78
C LYS A 13 -10.49 -21.55 10.94
N VAL A 14 -11.50 -21.01 10.26
CA VAL A 14 -11.92 -19.60 10.44
C VAL A 14 -12.36 -19.36 11.87
N GLU A 15 -13.18 -20.24 12.46
CA GLU A 15 -13.62 -20.12 13.84
C GLU A 15 -12.46 -20.10 14.83
N ASN A 16 -11.46 -20.96 14.62
CA ASN A 16 -10.26 -21.00 15.46
C ASN A 16 -9.35 -19.76 15.29
N LEU A 17 -9.40 -19.09 14.13
CA LEU A 17 -8.59 -17.90 13.83
C LEU A 17 -9.31 -16.60 14.22
N ARG A 18 -10.65 -16.57 14.24
CA ARG A 18 -11.48 -15.41 14.58
C ARG A 18 -11.04 -14.71 15.87
N PRO A 19 -10.84 -15.42 17.00
CA PRO A 19 -10.41 -14.79 18.24
C PRO A 19 -9.08 -14.03 18.13
N LYS A 20 -8.20 -14.40 17.19
CA LYS A 20 -6.92 -13.70 16.97
C LYS A 20 -7.08 -12.30 16.38
N LEU A 21 -8.25 -11.99 15.80
CA LEU A 21 -8.57 -10.63 15.38
C LEU A 21 -8.83 -9.71 16.59
N LEU A 22 -9.31 -10.25 17.71
CA LEU A 22 -9.60 -9.49 18.90
C LEU A 22 -8.38 -9.46 19.84
N ASP A 23 -7.93 -8.27 20.20
CA ASP A 23 -6.95 -8.12 21.29
C ASP A 23 -7.69 -8.20 22.63
N LEU A 24 -7.68 -9.38 23.24
CA LEU A 24 -8.30 -9.65 24.55
C LEU A 24 -7.41 -9.26 25.74
N SER A 25 -6.31 -8.55 25.51
CA SER A 25 -5.42 -8.07 26.56
C SER A 25 -5.90 -6.75 27.17
N ARG A 26 -5.45 -6.47 28.41
CA ARG A 26 -5.70 -5.18 29.08
C ARG A 26 -4.97 -3.98 28.43
N ARG A 27 -4.23 -4.19 27.33
CA ARG A 27 -3.68 -3.09 26.51
C ARG A 27 -4.74 -2.48 25.60
N ASN A 28 -5.79 -3.25 25.28
CA ASN A 28 -6.88 -2.78 24.44
C ASN A 28 -7.76 -1.79 25.22
N PRO A 29 -7.96 -0.55 24.73
CA PRO A 29 -8.84 0.42 25.37
C PRO A 29 -10.27 -0.08 25.50
N LEU A 30 -10.72 -1.00 24.66
CA LEU A 30 -12.04 -1.61 24.73
C LEU A 30 -12.23 -2.55 25.93
N LEU A 31 -11.15 -2.98 26.59
CA LEU A 31 -11.24 -3.77 27.83
C LEU A 31 -10.80 -2.97 29.05
N ALA A 32 -9.85 -2.05 28.88
CA ALA A 32 -9.23 -1.30 29.96
C ALA A 32 -8.98 0.16 29.54
N THR A 33 -10.07 0.91 29.32
CA THR A 33 -10.04 2.35 29.09
C THR A 33 -9.44 3.07 30.31
N LYS A 34 -8.37 3.84 30.09
CA LYS A 34 -7.74 4.66 31.13
C LYS A 34 -8.50 5.97 31.33
N LEU A 35 -9.61 5.96 32.07
CA LEU A 35 -10.47 7.13 32.37
C LEU A 35 -9.82 8.18 33.30
N SER A 36 -8.50 8.31 33.28
CA SER A 36 -7.78 9.33 34.05
C SER A 36 -8.01 10.72 33.46
N PRO A 37 -8.18 11.77 34.28
CA PRO A 37 -8.21 13.16 33.80
C PRO A 37 -6.98 13.57 32.96
N ARG A 38 -5.84 12.87 33.12
CA ARG A 38 -4.61 13.11 32.35
C ARG A 38 -4.59 12.42 30.98
N SER A 39 -5.56 11.56 30.68
CA SER A 39 -5.63 10.88 29.39
C SER A 39 -5.85 11.90 28.26
N ASN A 40 -5.07 11.73 27.19
CA ASN A 40 -5.19 12.46 25.92
C ASN A 40 -5.80 11.57 24.82
N ALA A 41 -6.48 10.49 25.20
CA ALA A 41 -7.12 9.56 24.26
C ALA A 41 -8.63 9.80 24.13
N HIS A 42 -9.22 10.48 25.12
CA HIS A 42 -10.64 10.81 25.15
C HIS A 42 -10.88 12.08 25.97
N ILE A 43 -12.06 12.65 25.78
CA ILE A 43 -12.70 13.61 26.66
C ILE A 43 -13.92 12.95 27.30
N ARG A 44 -14.41 13.49 28.41
CA ARG A 44 -15.61 12.99 29.09
C ARG A 44 -16.63 14.11 29.22
N ALA A 45 -17.88 13.77 28.98
CA ALA A 45 -19.00 14.63 29.28
C ALA A 45 -19.23 14.66 30.80
N VAL A 46 -19.76 15.77 31.29
CA VAL A 46 -20.25 15.95 32.66
C VAL A 46 -21.56 16.71 32.59
N ASP A 47 -22.46 16.50 33.55
CA ASP A 47 -23.73 17.24 33.60
C ASP A 47 -24.63 17.06 32.36
N GLU A 48 -24.61 15.84 31.78
CA GLU A 48 -25.38 15.47 30.59
C GLU A 48 -26.17 14.18 30.81
N LEU A 49 -27.22 13.94 30.02
CA LEU A 49 -27.98 12.69 30.05
C LEU A 49 -27.50 11.74 28.94
N PRO A 50 -27.02 10.51 29.24
CA PRO A 50 -26.56 9.56 28.23
C PRO A 50 -27.59 9.30 27.12
N GLU A 51 -28.85 9.12 27.49
CA GLU A 51 -29.96 8.87 26.55
C GLU A 51 -30.17 10.04 25.57
N VAL A 52 -30.11 11.28 26.05
CA VAL A 52 -30.30 12.47 25.22
C VAL A 52 -29.12 12.66 24.27
N LEU A 53 -27.89 12.50 24.77
CA LEU A 53 -26.69 12.56 23.94
C LEU A 53 -26.71 11.50 22.84
N PHE A 54 -27.09 10.26 23.19
CA PHE A 54 -27.23 9.16 22.25
C PHE A 54 -28.28 9.48 21.19
N TYR A 55 -29.48 9.90 21.59
CA TYR A 55 -30.55 10.25 20.66
C TYR A 55 -30.13 11.35 19.69
N LYS A 56 -29.53 12.44 20.17
CA LYS A 56 -29.12 13.57 19.31
C LYS A 56 -28.04 13.17 18.32
N LEU A 57 -26.96 12.55 18.80
CA LEU A 57 -25.83 12.21 17.94
C LEU A 57 -26.18 11.09 16.95
N ASN A 58 -26.97 10.10 17.35
CA ASN A 58 -27.41 9.00 16.49
C ASN A 58 -28.36 9.49 15.37
N ASN A 59 -29.17 10.53 15.65
CA ASN A 59 -30.03 11.17 14.64
C ASN A 59 -29.30 12.22 13.78
N GLY A 60 -27.97 12.30 13.86
CA GLY A 60 -27.14 13.20 13.04
C GLY A 60 -27.18 14.67 13.48
N GLN A 61 -27.71 14.99 14.66
CA GLN A 61 -27.65 16.33 15.22
C GLN A 61 -26.20 16.66 15.58
N THR A 62 -25.80 17.89 15.28
CA THR A 62 -24.46 18.39 15.60
C THR A 62 -24.49 19.11 16.94
N MET A 63 -23.65 18.68 17.88
CA MET A 63 -23.54 19.28 19.21
C MET A 63 -22.17 19.96 19.40
N ARG A 64 -22.09 20.97 20.27
CA ARG A 64 -20.88 21.75 20.54
C ARG A 64 -20.23 21.28 21.84
N LEU A 65 -18.92 21.06 21.82
CA LEU A 65 -18.15 20.71 23.02
C LEU A 65 -17.81 21.98 23.81
N VAL A 66 -18.35 22.12 25.02
CA VAL A 66 -18.24 23.32 25.84
C VAL A 66 -17.24 23.12 26.99
N PRO A 67 -16.23 23.99 27.12
CA PRO A 67 -15.31 23.97 28.26
C PRO A 67 -15.96 24.61 29.51
N LEU A 68 -15.33 24.45 30.66
CA LEU A 68 -15.58 25.30 31.81
C LEU A 68 -15.21 26.76 31.47
N PRO A 69 -15.90 27.76 32.04
CA PRO A 69 -15.50 29.16 31.92
C PRO A 69 -14.04 29.38 32.33
N GLU A 70 -13.36 30.35 31.70
CA GLU A 70 -11.98 30.66 32.07
C GLU A 70 -11.89 31.08 33.54
N ILE A 71 -10.85 30.61 34.24
CA ILE A 71 -10.57 31.03 35.64
C ILE A 71 -10.36 32.54 35.71
N ASP A 72 -9.87 33.13 34.60
CA ASP A 72 -9.55 34.54 34.53
C ASP A 72 -10.72 35.44 34.10
N ALA A 73 -11.85 34.84 33.71
CA ALA A 73 -13.08 35.57 33.46
C ALA A 73 -13.64 36.13 34.78
N ASP A 74 -14.29 37.28 34.70
CA ASP A 74 -15.01 37.84 35.85
C ASP A 74 -16.02 36.78 36.34
N PRO A 75 -15.96 36.33 37.60
CA PRO A 75 -16.83 35.27 38.06
C PRO A 75 -18.30 35.73 38.01
N ARG A 76 -19.25 34.79 37.84
CA ARG A 76 -20.69 35.11 37.69
C ARG A 76 -21.29 35.95 38.83
N ASP A 77 -20.68 35.93 40.02
CA ASP A 77 -21.07 36.79 41.13
C ASP A 77 -20.78 38.29 40.86
N GLU A 78 -19.80 38.62 40.01
CA GLU A 78 -19.50 39.97 39.52
C GLU A 78 -20.52 40.44 38.46
N GLU A 79 -21.28 39.52 37.85
CA GLU A 79 -22.36 39.85 36.91
C GLU A 79 -23.68 40.19 37.61
N THR A 80 -23.76 40.07 38.95
CA THR A 80 -24.96 40.45 39.71
C THR A 80 -25.21 41.96 39.65
N LYS A 81 -26.48 42.37 39.71
CA LYS A 81 -26.86 43.80 39.68
C LYS A 81 -26.18 44.59 40.81
N THR A 82 -26.09 44.00 41.99
CA THR A 82 -25.44 44.56 43.18
C THR A 82 -23.95 44.83 42.97
N PHE A 83 -23.24 43.90 42.33
CA PHE A 83 -21.81 44.08 42.04
C PHE A 83 -21.59 45.12 40.94
N ARG A 84 -22.43 45.11 39.88
CA ARG A 84 -22.37 46.09 38.80
C ARG A 84 -22.63 47.52 39.27
N ASP A 85 -23.60 47.72 40.15
CA ASP A 85 -23.92 49.02 40.73
C ASP A 85 -22.77 49.51 41.65
N ALA A 86 -22.17 48.61 42.43
CA ALA A 86 -21.01 48.92 43.27
C ALA A 86 -19.77 49.28 42.43
N LEU A 87 -19.50 48.54 41.34
CA LEU A 87 -18.40 48.83 40.41
C LEU A 87 -18.58 50.16 39.67
N ALA A 88 -19.81 50.49 39.26
CA ALA A 88 -20.11 51.76 38.62
C ALA A 88 -19.87 52.95 39.56
N ASN A 89 -20.23 52.82 40.84
CA ASN A 89 -19.98 53.84 41.86
C ASN A 89 -18.48 53.95 42.17
N ALA A 90 -17.81 52.83 42.40
CA ALA A 90 -16.40 52.78 42.76
C ALA A 90 -15.49 53.36 41.67
N ARG A 91 -15.82 53.23 40.38
CA ARG A 91 -15.09 53.89 39.28
C ARG A 91 -15.06 55.42 39.38
N ILE A 92 -16.01 56.03 40.10
CA ILE A 92 -16.13 57.48 40.27
C ILE A 92 -15.56 57.91 41.62
N THR A 93 -15.70 57.08 42.66
CA THR A 93 -15.40 57.47 44.05
C THR A 93 -14.09 56.90 44.61
N ASP A 94 -13.53 55.83 44.01
CA ASP A 94 -12.31 55.19 44.52
C ASP A 94 -11.08 56.02 44.15
N GLU A 95 -10.48 56.69 45.14
CA GLU A 95 -9.33 57.58 44.97
C GLU A 95 -8.09 56.84 44.44
N ALA A 96 -7.90 55.56 44.81
CA ALA A 96 -6.75 54.76 44.38
C ALA A 96 -6.85 54.37 42.89
N TYR A 97 -8.05 54.01 42.41
CA TYR A 97 -8.32 53.71 41.00
C TYR A 97 -8.10 54.93 40.11
N LEU A 98 -8.60 56.09 40.52
CA LEU A 98 -8.44 57.34 39.76
C LEU A 98 -6.96 57.78 39.70
N ALA A 99 -6.24 57.68 40.82
CA ALA A 99 -4.81 58.02 40.88
C ALA A 99 -3.94 57.08 40.03
N GLU A 100 -4.22 55.77 40.05
CA GLU A 100 -3.48 54.79 39.22
C GLU A 100 -3.80 54.95 37.72
N LEU A 101 -5.05 55.28 37.37
CA LEU A 101 -5.46 55.49 35.98
C LEU A 101 -4.86 56.76 35.36
N ASP A 102 -4.78 57.85 36.14
CA ASP A 102 -4.16 59.11 35.72
C ASP A 102 -2.64 59.02 35.57
N ALA A 103 -2.00 58.03 36.22
CA ALA A 103 -0.57 57.80 36.14
C ALA A 103 -0.12 57.05 34.86
N ILE A 104 -1.04 56.49 34.06
CA ILE A 104 -0.70 55.77 32.83
C ILE A 104 -0.69 56.72 31.63
N GLU A 105 0.41 56.69 30.87
CA GLU A 105 0.50 57.35 29.57
C GLU A 105 -0.41 56.69 28.53
N ARG A 106 -1.35 57.48 27.97
CA ARG A 106 -2.39 56.99 27.04
C ARG A 106 -1.87 56.45 25.71
N ASP A 107 -0.64 56.81 25.33
CA ASP A 107 -0.01 56.45 24.06
C ASP A 107 0.99 55.29 24.18
N ALA A 108 1.11 54.65 25.36
CA ALA A 108 1.99 53.51 25.56
C ALA A 108 1.39 52.23 24.92
N ASP A 109 2.24 51.40 24.30
CA ASP A 109 1.83 50.13 23.67
C ASP A 109 1.15 49.16 24.67
N ASP A 110 1.48 49.27 25.97
CA ASP A 110 0.94 48.44 27.05
C ASP A 110 -0.25 49.08 27.82
N TYR A 111 -0.79 50.22 27.34
CA TYR A 111 -1.87 50.98 28.01
C TYR A 111 -3.09 50.11 28.37
N LEU A 112 -3.51 49.26 27.44
CA LEU A 112 -4.66 48.37 27.60
C LEU A 112 -4.45 47.32 28.70
N ASP A 113 -3.24 46.80 28.83
CA ASP A 113 -2.91 45.79 29.83
C ASP A 113 -2.78 46.41 31.22
N HIS A 114 -2.18 47.60 31.33
CA HIS A 114 -2.13 48.36 32.59
C HIS A 114 -3.52 48.78 33.08
N THR A 115 -4.39 49.24 32.16
CA THR A 115 -5.78 49.61 32.49
C THR A 115 -6.57 48.41 33.03
N ARG A 116 -6.37 47.22 32.45
CA ARG A 116 -7.00 45.97 32.91
C ARG A 116 -6.55 45.56 34.30
N VAL A 117 -5.27 45.74 34.64
CA VAL A 117 -4.72 45.43 35.97
C VAL A 117 -5.34 46.35 37.04
N ILE A 118 -5.44 47.64 36.74
CA ILE A 118 -6.04 48.64 37.66
C ILE A 118 -7.54 48.37 37.85
N GLU A 119 -8.27 48.11 36.77
CA GLU A 119 -9.68 47.77 36.84
C GLU A 119 -9.91 46.47 37.63
N ARG A 120 -8.99 45.51 37.53
CA ARG A 120 -9.04 44.29 38.35
C ARG A 120 -8.79 44.57 39.83
N ALA A 121 -7.80 45.40 40.16
CA ALA A 121 -7.53 45.79 41.55
C ALA A 121 -8.75 46.46 42.19
N LEU A 122 -9.48 47.29 41.44
CA LEU A 122 -10.74 47.87 41.87
C LEU A 122 -11.82 46.80 42.14
N LYS A 123 -12.00 45.85 41.22
CA LYS A 123 -12.95 44.73 41.38
C LYS A 123 -12.62 43.86 42.61
N ASP A 124 -11.34 43.61 42.87
CA ASP A 124 -10.91 42.83 44.04
C ASP A 124 -11.19 43.57 45.36
N ARG A 125 -11.05 44.91 45.39
CA ARG A 125 -11.49 45.73 46.54
C ARG A 125 -13.00 45.63 46.77
N ILE A 126 -13.79 45.73 45.70
CA ILE A 126 -15.26 45.60 45.77
C ILE A 126 -15.70 44.21 46.26
N ARG A 127 -14.99 43.14 45.89
CA ARG A 127 -15.26 41.78 46.43
C ARG A 127 -15.09 41.74 47.94
N VAL A 128 -14.06 42.40 48.48
CA VAL A 128 -13.84 42.48 49.94
C VAL A 128 -14.96 43.27 50.62
N ASP A 129 -15.35 44.41 50.04
CA ASP A 129 -16.41 45.26 50.60
C ASP A 129 -17.79 44.57 50.60
N LEU A 130 -18.06 43.75 49.57
CA LEU A 130 -19.29 42.96 49.46
C LEU A 130 -19.23 41.61 50.19
N GLY A 131 -18.13 41.29 50.88
CA GLY A 131 -17.96 40.03 51.60
C GLY A 131 -17.95 38.78 50.72
N LEU A 132 -17.61 38.94 49.43
CA LEU A 132 -17.50 37.83 48.48
C LEU A 132 -16.19 37.06 48.68
N PRO A 133 -16.15 35.75 48.41
CA PRO A 133 -14.92 34.97 48.51
C PRO A 133 -13.83 35.51 47.57
N PRO A 134 -12.55 35.44 48.00
CA PRO A 134 -11.42 35.92 47.20
C PRO A 134 -11.36 35.14 45.88
N ARG A 135 -11.00 35.83 44.78
CA ARG A 135 -10.93 35.20 43.46
C ARG A 135 -9.92 34.04 43.51
N PRO A 136 -10.31 32.84 43.05
CA PRO A 136 -9.39 31.72 43.00
C PRO A 136 -8.26 32.02 42.00
N GLN A 137 -7.02 32.10 42.50
CA GLN A 137 -5.84 32.25 41.64
C GLN A 137 -5.51 30.92 40.96
N LYS A 138 -4.96 30.97 39.74
CA LYS A 138 -4.68 29.83 38.85
C LYS A 138 -3.92 28.64 39.49
N ALA A 139 -3.18 28.90 40.57
CA ALA A 139 -2.41 27.88 41.29
C ALA A 139 -3.24 27.06 42.31
N ASP A 140 -4.38 27.56 42.77
CA ASP A 140 -5.17 26.98 43.88
C ASP A 140 -6.54 26.43 43.45
N VAL A 141 -6.86 26.45 42.15
CA VAL A 141 -8.22 26.13 41.67
C VAL A 141 -8.46 24.63 41.60
N ASN A 142 -9.28 24.12 42.51
CA ASN A 142 -9.93 22.82 42.34
C ASN A 142 -10.98 22.94 41.22
N LEU A 143 -10.74 22.32 40.06
CA LEU A 143 -11.66 22.33 38.90
C LEU A 143 -13.08 21.88 39.26
N ALA A 144 -13.23 20.97 40.23
CA ALA A 144 -14.54 20.54 40.69
C ALA A 144 -15.29 21.66 41.42
N GLN A 145 -14.59 22.48 42.20
CA GLN A 145 -15.18 23.64 42.87
C GLN A 145 -15.50 24.74 41.86
N HIS A 146 -14.64 24.95 40.86
CA HIS A 146 -14.89 25.91 39.78
C HIS A 146 -16.14 25.56 38.97
N ALA A 147 -16.32 24.27 38.64
CA ALA A 147 -17.53 23.78 37.99
C ALA A 147 -18.78 24.03 38.85
N ARG A 148 -18.74 23.70 40.16
CA ARG A 148 -19.87 23.96 41.09
C ARG A 148 -20.22 25.44 41.17
N ASN A 149 -19.23 26.33 41.23
CA ASN A 149 -19.45 27.79 41.25
C ASN A 149 -20.14 28.29 39.97
N ASN A 150 -20.02 27.56 38.86
CA ASN A 150 -20.69 27.85 37.59
C ASN A 150 -21.98 27.05 37.41
N GLY A 151 -22.44 26.34 38.45
CA GLY A 151 -23.64 25.51 38.45
C GLY A 151 -23.50 24.26 37.58
N ILE A 152 -22.30 23.75 37.38
CA ILE A 152 -22.03 22.52 36.62
C ILE A 152 -21.68 21.41 37.62
N THR A 153 -22.34 20.26 37.49
CA THR A 153 -22.05 19.10 38.33
C THR A 153 -20.67 18.51 37.99
N PRO A 154 -19.68 18.52 38.91
CA PRO A 154 -18.32 18.09 38.61
C PRO A 154 -18.14 16.55 38.69
N SER A 155 -19.17 15.81 38.30
CA SER A 155 -19.18 14.35 38.33
C SER A 155 -19.07 13.80 36.91
N TYR A 156 -18.20 12.82 36.74
CA TYR A 156 -18.16 12.02 35.51
C TYR A 156 -19.21 10.90 35.50
N GLU A 157 -19.77 10.59 36.67
CA GLU A 157 -20.99 9.80 36.79
C GLU A 157 -22.18 10.74 36.51
N LEU A 158 -22.89 10.47 35.42
CA LEU A 158 -23.94 11.31 34.89
C LEU A 158 -25.27 11.14 35.68
N PRO A 159 -26.10 12.18 35.79
CA PRO A 159 -27.35 12.18 36.58
C PRO A 159 -28.39 11.20 36.05
N ASP A 160 -29.27 10.67 36.91
CA ASP A 160 -30.40 9.84 36.47
C ASP A 160 -31.44 10.67 35.70
N PRO A 161 -32.18 10.09 34.74
CA PRO A 161 -33.23 10.82 34.02
C PRO A 161 -34.33 11.36 34.94
N GLU A 162 -34.50 10.74 36.12
CA GLU A 162 -35.47 11.13 37.16
C GLU A 162 -34.95 12.24 38.08
N ASP A 163 -33.65 12.53 38.06
CA ASP A 163 -33.06 13.65 38.80
C ASP A 163 -33.35 14.95 38.03
N GLU A 164 -34.56 15.50 38.18
CA GLU A 164 -34.94 16.80 37.60
C GLU A 164 -33.91 17.87 37.97
N SER A 165 -33.22 18.43 36.98
CA SER A 165 -32.52 19.70 37.14
C SER A 165 -33.48 20.83 36.79
N GLU A 166 -33.53 21.89 37.62
CA GLU A 166 -34.45 23.03 37.50
C GLU A 166 -34.25 23.88 36.20
N HIS A 167 -33.46 23.42 35.23
CA HIS A 167 -33.03 24.19 34.06
C HIS A 167 -32.95 23.28 32.81
N ASP A 168 -33.41 23.77 31.64
CA ASP A 168 -33.40 23.10 30.30
C ASP A 168 -32.01 22.66 29.76
N ARG A 169 -30.96 22.68 30.59
CA ARG A 169 -29.55 22.50 30.20
C ARG A 169 -29.26 21.15 29.53
N HIS A 170 -29.93 20.07 29.93
CA HIS A 170 -29.66 18.75 29.34
C HIS A 170 -30.32 18.52 27.96
N THR A 171 -31.03 19.53 27.45
CA THR A 171 -31.72 19.47 26.14
C THR A 171 -31.15 20.46 25.12
N ASP A 172 -30.11 21.21 25.47
CA ASP A 172 -29.42 22.11 24.54
C ASP A 172 -28.43 21.35 23.63
N ASP A 173 -27.88 22.06 22.65
CA ASP A 173 -26.93 21.49 21.70
C ASP A 173 -25.48 21.54 22.18
N ASP A 174 -25.28 21.72 23.49
CA ASP A 174 -23.97 21.75 24.11
C ASP A 174 -23.67 20.40 24.80
N ILE A 175 -22.39 20.07 24.88
CA ILE A 175 -21.87 18.93 25.64
C ILE A 175 -20.86 19.50 26.61
N GLN A 176 -21.23 19.56 27.88
CA GLN A 176 -20.41 20.14 28.91
C GLN A 176 -19.21 19.23 29.26
N THR A 177 -18.04 19.83 29.41
CA THR A 177 -16.79 19.14 29.79
C THR A 177 -16.17 19.75 31.05
N LEU A 178 -15.46 18.93 31.84
CA LEU A 178 -14.72 19.38 33.02
C LEU A 178 -13.29 19.84 32.67
N LEU A 179 -13.16 20.66 31.62
CA LEU A 179 -11.88 21.12 31.09
C LEU A 179 -11.92 22.63 30.84
N LEU A 180 -10.82 23.32 31.14
CA LEU A 180 -10.66 24.74 30.76
C LEU A 180 -10.45 24.87 29.25
N PRO A 181 -10.71 26.04 28.63
CA PRO A 181 -10.68 26.18 27.17
C PRO A 181 -9.36 25.76 26.53
N LYS A 182 -8.22 26.16 27.09
CA LYS A 182 -6.88 25.76 26.60
C LYS A 182 -6.61 24.27 26.72
N ASP A 183 -7.10 23.63 27.79
CA ASP A 183 -6.92 22.18 28.00
C ASP A 183 -7.84 21.37 27.09
N LEU A 184 -9.09 21.83 26.89
CA LEU A 184 -10.03 21.24 25.95
C LEU A 184 -9.48 21.30 24.53
N GLU A 185 -9.01 22.47 24.07
CA GLU A 185 -8.41 22.60 22.75
C GLU A 185 -7.19 21.69 22.59
N ARG A 186 -6.27 21.66 23.57
CA ARG A 186 -5.09 20.79 23.53
C ARG A 186 -5.50 19.32 23.41
N LYS A 187 -6.47 18.87 24.21
CA LYS A 187 -6.95 17.48 24.18
C LYS A 187 -7.64 17.13 22.88
N LEU A 188 -8.53 17.98 22.38
CA LEU A 188 -9.25 17.73 21.12
C LEU A 188 -8.32 17.76 19.91
N ASN A 189 -7.32 18.64 19.88
CA ASN A 189 -6.28 18.61 18.86
C ASN A 189 -5.49 17.28 18.89
N ASN A 190 -5.16 16.76 20.09
CA ASN A 190 -4.49 15.47 20.24
C ASN A 190 -5.37 14.29 19.79
N VAL A 191 -6.65 14.28 20.17
CA VAL A 191 -7.62 13.25 19.75
C VAL A 191 -7.78 13.27 18.24
N THR A 192 -8.06 14.45 17.65
CA THR A 192 -8.23 14.62 16.20
C THR A 192 -6.97 14.22 15.43
N SER A 193 -5.78 14.58 15.92
CA SER A 193 -4.50 14.17 15.32
C SER A 193 -4.33 12.65 15.34
N LYS A 194 -4.61 11.99 16.48
CA LYS A 194 -4.55 10.52 16.58
C LYS A 194 -5.55 9.84 15.65
N CYS A 195 -6.81 10.32 15.60
CA CYS A 195 -7.80 9.81 14.67
C CYS A 195 -7.28 9.89 13.24
N ARG A 196 -6.77 11.06 12.82
CA ARG A 196 -6.20 11.25 11.47
C ARG A 196 -5.06 10.27 11.17
N THR A 197 -4.16 10.03 12.12
CA THR A 197 -3.11 9.01 11.97
C THR A 197 -3.70 7.62 11.78
N TRP A 198 -4.66 7.22 12.62
CA TRP A 198 -5.34 5.92 12.52
C TRP A 198 -6.03 5.72 11.17
N ILE A 199 -6.74 6.74 10.70
CA ILE A 199 -7.38 6.74 9.39
C ILE A 199 -6.33 6.58 8.28
N GLN A 200 -5.22 7.32 8.34
CA GLN A 200 -4.15 7.21 7.34
C GLN A 200 -3.50 5.82 7.31
N GLU A 201 -3.36 5.19 8.48
CA GLU A 201 -2.74 3.87 8.63
C GLU A 201 -3.67 2.73 8.28
N THR A 202 -4.94 2.81 8.67
CA THR A 202 -5.89 1.67 8.61
C THR A 202 -7.11 1.92 7.73
N GLY A 203 -7.39 3.18 7.37
CA GLY A 203 -8.58 3.58 6.62
C GLY A 203 -9.88 3.61 7.43
N ILE A 204 -9.82 3.28 8.74
CA ILE A 204 -11.01 3.19 9.59
C ILE A 204 -11.14 4.42 10.50
N ASN A 205 -12.37 4.93 10.63
CA ASN A 205 -12.70 5.91 11.64
C ASN A 205 -12.76 5.25 13.02
N VAL A 206 -11.86 5.65 13.91
CA VAL A 206 -11.75 5.14 15.29
C VAL A 206 -12.31 6.11 16.33
N LEU A 207 -12.85 7.25 15.90
CA LEU A 207 -13.47 8.22 16.79
C LEU A 207 -14.88 7.74 17.13
N GLN A 208 -15.10 7.43 18.40
CA GLN A 208 -16.38 6.93 18.88
C GLN A 208 -16.81 7.65 20.15
N VAL A 209 -18.12 7.74 20.33
CA VAL A 209 -18.75 8.06 21.61
C VAL A 209 -19.08 6.76 22.31
N ALA A 210 -18.46 6.56 23.47
CA ALA A 210 -18.72 5.43 24.35
C ALA A 210 -19.78 5.82 25.37
N TYR A 211 -20.89 5.07 25.41
CA TYR A 211 -21.97 5.24 26.38
C TYR A 211 -21.94 4.09 27.38
N GLY A 212 -21.77 4.46 28.65
CA GLY A 212 -21.68 3.53 29.75
C GLY A 212 -20.38 2.74 29.78
N PHE A 213 -19.89 2.48 30.99
CA PHE A 213 -18.69 1.70 31.20
C PHE A 213 -18.96 0.59 32.20
N LEU A 214 -18.49 -0.61 31.90
CA LEU A 214 -18.38 -1.67 32.87
C LEU A 214 -17.07 -1.50 33.64
N GLU A 215 -17.17 -1.21 34.93
CA GLU A 215 -16.09 -1.32 35.89
C GLU A 215 -15.98 -2.78 36.33
N TRP A 216 -14.91 -3.46 35.92
CA TRP A 216 -14.68 -4.89 36.18
C TRP A 216 -13.25 -5.21 36.61
N SER A 217 -13.07 -6.32 37.33
CA SER A 217 -11.75 -6.84 37.68
C SER A 217 -11.75 -8.36 37.76
N GLU A 218 -10.61 -8.97 37.43
CA GLU A 218 -10.41 -10.41 37.56
C GLU A 218 -10.41 -10.85 39.04
N PRO A 219 -10.79 -12.11 39.34
CA PRO A 219 -10.66 -12.66 40.68
C PRO A 219 -9.21 -12.55 41.17
N ASN A 220 -9.01 -12.06 42.39
CA ASN A 220 -7.69 -11.83 43.03
C ASN A 220 -6.85 -10.67 42.46
N GLN A 221 -7.39 -9.84 41.56
CA GLN A 221 -6.72 -8.65 41.09
C GLN A 221 -7.36 -7.39 41.69
N THR A 222 -6.53 -6.46 42.18
CA THR A 222 -6.99 -5.19 42.78
C THR A 222 -7.25 -4.10 41.75
N ASP A 223 -6.61 -4.18 40.59
CA ASP A 223 -6.69 -3.13 39.56
C ASP A 223 -7.96 -3.26 38.72
N THR A 224 -8.89 -2.34 38.93
CA THR A 224 -10.14 -2.28 38.17
C THR A 224 -9.92 -1.73 36.77
N SER A 225 -10.61 -2.32 35.81
CA SER A 225 -10.63 -1.94 34.40
C SER A 225 -12.00 -1.34 34.04
N TYR A 226 -12.00 -0.39 33.11
CA TYR A 226 -13.23 0.18 32.56
C TYR A 226 -13.36 -0.22 31.09
N ALA A 227 -14.45 -0.88 30.72
CA ALA A 227 -14.73 -1.25 29.34
C ALA A 227 -15.98 -0.51 28.85
N PRO A 228 -15.95 0.18 27.70
CA PRO A 228 -17.14 0.83 27.14
C PRO A 228 -18.18 -0.25 26.79
N LEU A 229 -19.46 0.08 26.97
CA LEU A 229 -20.56 -0.85 26.71
C LEU A 229 -21.15 -0.67 25.31
N ILE A 230 -21.57 0.55 24.98
CA ILE A 230 -22.10 0.93 23.67
C ILE A 230 -21.13 1.91 23.01
N LEU A 231 -20.89 1.73 21.71
CA LEU A 231 -20.00 2.56 20.89
C LEU A 231 -20.76 3.08 19.68
N CYS A 232 -20.74 4.39 19.47
CA CYS A 232 -21.29 5.03 18.28
C CYS A 232 -20.20 5.79 17.52
N GLY A 233 -20.12 5.61 16.20
CA GLY A 233 -19.21 6.36 15.36
C GLY A 233 -19.49 7.86 15.39
N ALA A 234 -18.43 8.67 15.47
CA ALA A 234 -18.54 10.12 15.52
C ALA A 234 -17.47 10.83 14.68
N GLN A 235 -17.71 12.11 14.43
CA GLN A 235 -16.81 13.03 13.75
C GLN A 235 -16.70 14.34 14.53
N ILE A 236 -15.51 14.93 14.55
CA ILE A 236 -15.27 16.24 15.17
C ILE A 236 -14.91 17.26 14.10
N GLU A 237 -15.65 18.36 14.05
CA GLU A 237 -15.37 19.52 13.21
C GLU A 237 -14.79 20.66 14.05
N LYS A 238 -13.66 21.22 13.60
CA LYS A 238 -13.01 22.39 14.22
C LYS A 238 -13.38 23.66 13.46
N LYS A 239 -14.10 24.59 14.08
CA LYS A 239 -14.46 25.90 13.52
C LYS A 239 -13.73 27.02 14.25
N ARG A 240 -13.21 27.99 13.51
CA ARG A 240 -12.64 29.22 14.09
C ARG A 240 -13.71 30.30 14.09
N THR A 241 -14.06 30.81 15.27
CA THR A 241 -15.04 31.89 15.46
C THR A 241 -14.33 33.15 15.98
N ARG A 242 -15.07 34.25 16.12
CA ARG A 242 -14.55 35.50 16.71
C ARG A 242 -14.22 35.37 18.18
N GLU A 243 -14.90 34.46 18.88
CA GLU A 243 -14.76 34.21 20.33
C GLU A 243 -13.72 33.11 20.63
N GLY A 244 -13.20 32.43 19.60
CA GLY A 244 -12.18 31.41 19.74
C GLY A 244 -12.40 30.18 18.88
N VAL A 245 -11.71 29.11 19.22
CA VAL A 245 -11.85 27.81 18.55
C VAL A 245 -13.05 27.06 19.13
N GLU A 246 -13.98 26.68 18.27
CA GLU A 246 -15.15 25.89 18.59
C GLU A 246 -14.98 24.47 18.02
N PHE A 247 -15.32 23.46 18.81
CA PHE A 247 -15.35 22.07 18.36
C PHE A 247 -16.78 21.57 18.38
N ARG A 248 -17.23 20.99 17.27
CA ARG A 248 -18.54 20.36 17.14
C ARG A 248 -18.39 18.87 16.87
N ILE A 249 -19.32 18.08 17.39
CA ILE A 249 -19.39 16.64 17.20
C ILE A 249 -20.70 16.25 16.55
N SER A 250 -20.65 15.29 15.64
CA SER A 250 -21.82 14.68 15.00
C SER A 250 -21.61 13.17 14.88
N GLY A 251 -22.70 12.39 14.92
CA GLY A 251 -22.64 10.96 14.60
C GLY A 251 -22.30 10.71 13.13
N THR A 252 -21.68 9.57 12.83
CA THR A 252 -21.43 9.12 11.45
C THR A 252 -22.68 8.58 10.75
N GLY A 253 -23.74 8.29 11.51
CA GLY A 253 -24.94 7.60 11.03
C GLY A 253 -24.77 6.07 10.93
N GLU A 254 -23.65 5.53 11.43
CA GLU A 254 -23.44 4.10 11.61
C GLU A 254 -24.33 3.58 12.75
N GLU A 255 -24.76 2.31 12.64
CA GLU A 255 -25.53 1.67 13.71
C GLU A 255 -24.70 1.56 14.99
N PRO A 256 -25.31 1.72 16.17
CA PRO A 256 -24.61 1.60 17.44
C PRO A 256 -24.13 0.17 17.67
N GLU A 257 -22.86 0.01 18.05
CA GLU A 257 -22.25 -1.30 18.28
C GLU A 257 -22.08 -1.58 19.77
N VAL A 258 -22.31 -2.83 20.18
CA VAL A 258 -21.85 -3.32 21.48
C VAL A 258 -20.37 -3.65 21.40
N ASN A 259 -19.65 -3.44 22.48
CA ASN A 259 -18.25 -3.85 22.58
C ASN A 259 -18.08 -5.38 22.48
N ALA A 260 -17.81 -5.86 21.26
CA ALA A 260 -17.65 -7.29 20.98
C ALA A 260 -16.41 -7.89 21.66
N VAL A 261 -15.35 -7.10 21.86
CA VAL A 261 -14.15 -7.54 22.59
C VAL A 261 -14.50 -7.85 24.05
N LEU A 262 -15.28 -6.98 24.69
CA LEU A 262 -15.78 -7.23 26.04
C LEU A 262 -16.69 -8.46 26.07
N THR A 263 -17.64 -8.55 25.13
CA THR A 263 -18.57 -9.69 25.04
C THR A 263 -17.81 -11.01 24.92
N GLU A 264 -16.80 -11.07 24.05
CA GLU A 264 -16.01 -12.27 23.84
C GLU A 264 -15.13 -12.61 25.03
N LYS A 265 -14.49 -11.60 25.64
CA LYS A 265 -13.71 -11.77 26.88
C LYS A 265 -14.57 -12.36 27.99
N MET A 266 -15.79 -11.83 28.16
CA MET A 266 -16.74 -12.29 29.17
C MET A 266 -17.23 -13.71 28.90
N ARG A 267 -17.49 -14.05 27.62
CA ARG A 267 -17.90 -15.40 27.21
C ARG A 267 -16.80 -16.43 27.41
N ILE A 268 -15.58 -16.19 26.93
CA ILE A 268 -14.47 -17.16 26.97
C ILE A 268 -13.98 -17.38 28.40
N GLU A 269 -13.75 -16.31 29.17
CA GLU A 269 -13.06 -16.44 30.47
C GLU A 269 -14.01 -16.60 31.64
N PHE A 270 -15.23 -16.06 31.55
CA PHE A 270 -16.17 -16.05 32.67
C PHE A 270 -17.49 -16.78 32.35
N GLY A 271 -17.70 -17.23 31.10
CA GLY A 271 -18.95 -17.88 30.69
C GLY A 271 -20.17 -16.96 30.76
N ILE A 272 -19.96 -15.64 30.64
CA ILE A 272 -21.01 -14.63 30.73
C ILE A 272 -21.36 -14.15 29.32
N GLU A 273 -22.63 -14.27 28.96
CA GLU A 273 -23.17 -13.71 27.72
C GLU A 273 -23.77 -12.32 27.98
N LEU A 274 -23.26 -11.31 27.27
CA LEU A 274 -23.83 -9.97 27.28
C LEU A 274 -25.00 -9.90 26.29
N PRO A 275 -26.11 -9.20 26.63
CA PRO A 275 -27.23 -9.04 25.73
C PRO A 275 -26.84 -8.19 24.52
N PRO A 276 -27.47 -8.39 23.35
CA PRO A 276 -27.32 -7.47 22.22
C PRO A 276 -27.98 -6.12 22.52
N PHE A 277 -27.52 -5.06 21.86
CA PHE A 277 -28.14 -3.75 21.91
C PHE A 277 -28.92 -3.49 20.62
N GLU A 278 -30.24 -3.31 20.73
CA GLU A 278 -31.14 -3.09 19.58
C GLU A 278 -31.41 -1.59 19.31
N GLY A 279 -30.66 -0.68 19.94
CA GLY A 279 -30.79 0.77 19.70
C GLY A 279 -31.97 1.46 20.38
N ALA A 280 -32.75 0.76 21.22
CA ALA A 280 -34.01 1.28 21.78
C ALA A 280 -33.82 2.31 22.91
N SER A 281 -32.99 1.99 23.92
CA SER A 281 -32.63 2.92 25.01
C SER A 281 -31.29 2.53 25.61
N VAL A 282 -30.42 3.51 25.79
CA VAL A 282 -29.12 3.34 26.46
C VAL A 282 -29.34 2.96 27.92
N GLU A 283 -30.23 3.65 28.62
CA GLU A 283 -30.46 3.41 30.06
C GLU A 283 -31.01 2.01 30.34
N ASP A 284 -31.97 1.53 29.53
CA ASP A 284 -32.50 0.17 29.64
C ASP A 284 -31.42 -0.90 29.45
N TYR A 285 -30.50 -0.67 28.50
CA TYR A 285 -29.38 -1.56 28.27
C TYR A 285 -28.41 -1.56 29.45
N LEU A 286 -28.03 -0.39 29.97
CA LEU A 286 -27.17 -0.27 31.17
C LEU A 286 -27.79 -0.99 32.37
N ALA A 287 -29.10 -0.84 32.59
CA ALA A 287 -29.83 -1.52 33.65
C ALA A 287 -29.86 -3.05 33.45
N THR A 288 -29.99 -3.52 32.21
CA THR A 288 -29.98 -4.96 31.87
C THR A 288 -28.61 -5.58 32.16
N VAL A 289 -27.53 -4.93 31.73
CA VAL A 289 -26.15 -5.36 32.00
C VAL A 289 -25.85 -5.33 33.50
N ALA A 290 -26.37 -4.34 34.24
CA ALA A 290 -26.20 -4.26 35.69
C ALA A 290 -26.85 -5.44 36.43
N LYS A 291 -27.97 -6.00 35.94
CA LYS A 291 -28.67 -7.13 36.56
C LYS A 291 -27.92 -8.46 36.49
N ILE A 292 -26.99 -8.63 35.54
CA ILE A 292 -26.23 -9.88 35.34
C ILE A 292 -25.27 -10.15 36.51
N ALA A 293 -24.66 -9.08 37.04
CA ALA A 293 -23.79 -9.04 38.24
C ALA A 293 -23.30 -10.40 38.78
N PRO A 294 -22.29 -11.03 38.15
CA PRO A 294 -21.69 -12.26 38.63
C PRO A 294 -21.02 -12.09 40.00
N LYS A 295 -21.08 -13.10 40.85
CA LYS A 295 -20.54 -13.04 42.23
C LYS A 295 -19.01 -13.07 42.34
N GLN A 296 -18.33 -13.48 41.28
CA GLN A 296 -16.90 -13.85 41.32
C GLN A 296 -15.97 -12.73 40.84
N ILE A 297 -16.52 -11.68 40.22
CA ILE A 297 -15.78 -10.52 39.70
C ILE A 297 -16.39 -9.23 40.20
N VAL A 298 -15.61 -8.16 40.27
CA VAL A 298 -16.18 -6.82 40.45
C VAL A 298 -17.01 -6.52 39.21
N TRP A 299 -18.26 -6.11 39.41
CA TRP A 299 -19.19 -5.79 38.33
C TRP A 299 -19.99 -4.56 38.70
N ARG A 300 -19.62 -3.40 38.14
CA ARG A 300 -20.35 -2.15 38.34
C ARG A 300 -20.53 -1.45 37.01
N VAL A 301 -21.78 -1.22 36.63
CA VAL A 301 -22.08 -0.39 35.46
C VAL A 301 -21.99 1.07 35.89
N ARG A 302 -21.25 1.86 35.13
CA ARG A 302 -20.99 3.28 35.35
C ARG A 302 -21.63 4.09 34.23
N ARG A 303 -22.42 5.08 34.60
CA ARG A 303 -23.14 5.97 33.69
C ARG A 303 -22.22 7.11 33.27
N GLN A 304 -21.19 6.78 32.47
CA GLN A 304 -20.22 7.75 31.98
C GLN A 304 -20.22 7.78 30.46
N VAL A 305 -20.03 8.96 29.88
CA VAL A 305 -19.88 9.14 28.44
C VAL A 305 -18.48 9.67 28.14
N ALA A 306 -17.78 8.98 27.24
CA ALA A 306 -16.45 9.39 26.79
C ALA A 306 -16.38 9.44 25.27
N ILE A 307 -15.78 10.52 24.75
CA ILE A 307 -15.59 10.72 23.31
C ILE A 307 -14.10 10.60 23.03
N GLY A 308 -13.69 9.66 22.19
CA GLY A 308 -12.27 9.44 21.93
C GLY A 308 -11.96 8.31 20.98
N VAL A 309 -10.71 7.86 21.04
CA VAL A 309 -10.20 6.80 20.17
C VAL A 309 -10.53 5.43 20.74
N PHE A 310 -11.45 4.72 20.08
CA PHE A 310 -11.86 3.35 20.39
C PHE A 310 -11.76 2.51 19.11
N PRO A 311 -10.71 1.69 18.94
CA PRO A 311 -10.51 0.92 17.70
C PRO A 311 -11.46 -0.28 17.60
N SER A 312 -12.66 -0.11 17.02
CA SER A 312 -13.62 -1.23 16.83
C SER A 312 -13.47 -1.99 15.51
N ALA A 313 -12.61 -1.55 14.59
CA ALA A 313 -12.55 -2.09 13.21
C ALA A 313 -12.43 -3.63 13.10
N ARG A 314 -11.72 -4.26 14.04
CA ARG A 314 -11.55 -5.71 14.05
C ARG A 314 -12.79 -6.46 14.51
N MET A 315 -13.74 -5.78 15.17
CA MET A 315 -15.04 -6.33 15.56
C MET A 315 -15.94 -6.54 14.35
N ALA A 316 -16.06 -5.56 13.45
CA ALA A 316 -16.81 -5.71 12.22
C ALA A 316 -16.30 -6.91 11.41
N MET A 317 -14.98 -7.01 11.20
CA MET A 317 -14.36 -8.18 10.55
C MET A 317 -14.64 -9.48 11.30
N TYR A 318 -14.64 -9.48 12.64
CA TYR A 318 -14.91 -10.67 13.45
C TYR A 318 -16.34 -11.20 13.27
N HIS A 319 -17.32 -10.30 13.13
CA HIS A 319 -18.72 -10.66 12.88
C HIS A 319 -18.97 -11.05 11.42
N ASP A 320 -18.33 -10.35 10.47
CA ASP A 320 -18.47 -10.60 9.03
C ASP A 320 -17.97 -12.00 8.62
N ILE A 321 -16.91 -12.49 9.26
CA ILE A 321 -16.33 -13.81 8.94
C ILE A 321 -16.90 -14.95 9.78
N ASP A 322 -17.97 -14.71 10.56
CA ASP A 322 -18.62 -15.75 11.36
C ASP A 322 -19.11 -16.89 10.46
N PRO A 323 -18.58 -18.13 10.61
CA PRO A 323 -18.98 -19.28 9.79
C PRO A 323 -20.46 -19.68 9.94
N SER A 324 -21.10 -19.20 11.00
CA SER A 324 -22.50 -19.42 11.35
C SER A 324 -23.44 -18.47 10.61
N ASN A 325 -22.95 -17.30 10.15
CA ASN A 325 -23.73 -16.31 9.42
C ASN A 325 -23.81 -16.69 7.93
N PRO A 326 -25.00 -17.01 7.39
CA PRO A 326 -25.17 -17.22 5.96
C PRO A 326 -25.32 -15.87 5.22
N PRO A 327 -24.73 -15.71 4.02
CA PRO A 327 -23.93 -16.69 3.29
C PRO A 327 -22.43 -16.63 3.67
N PHE A 328 -21.88 -17.70 4.25
CA PHE A 328 -20.43 -17.86 4.35
C PHE A 328 -19.87 -18.11 2.93
N PRO A 329 -18.96 -17.27 2.42
CA PRO A 329 -18.58 -17.28 1.01
C PRO A 329 -17.89 -18.60 0.64
N ASP A 330 -18.48 -19.31 -0.30
CA ASP A 330 -17.90 -20.53 -0.84
C ASP A 330 -16.89 -20.21 -1.95
N ASN A 331 -15.69 -19.77 -1.55
CA ASN A 331 -14.67 -19.30 -2.48
C ASN A 331 -13.48 -20.27 -2.57
N GLU A 332 -13.09 -20.62 -3.81
CA GLU A 332 -11.95 -21.49 -4.12
C GLU A 332 -10.62 -20.97 -3.53
N ILE A 333 -10.40 -19.66 -3.52
CA ILE A 333 -9.18 -19.05 -2.97
C ILE A 333 -9.11 -19.26 -1.46
N VAL A 334 -10.22 -19.03 -0.74
CA VAL A 334 -10.30 -19.21 0.72
C VAL A 334 -10.09 -20.68 1.07
N ARG A 335 -10.68 -21.58 0.28
CA ARG A 335 -10.48 -23.03 0.38
C ARG A 335 -9.03 -23.43 0.14
N SER A 336 -8.38 -22.89 -0.88
CA SER A 336 -6.97 -23.15 -1.19
C SER A 336 -6.05 -22.68 -0.06
N LEU A 337 -6.25 -21.44 0.42
CA LEU A 337 -5.43 -20.81 1.44
C LEU A 337 -5.56 -21.48 2.82
N LEU A 338 -6.79 -21.84 3.23
CA LEU A 338 -7.06 -22.41 4.54
C LEU A 338 -7.05 -23.95 4.52
N GLY A 339 -7.52 -24.59 3.45
CA GLY A 339 -7.54 -26.04 3.30
C GLY A 339 -6.16 -26.63 2.99
N GLY A 340 -5.27 -25.84 2.39
CA GLY A 340 -3.98 -26.28 1.89
C GLY A 340 -4.14 -27.04 0.58
N MET A 341 -3.46 -26.56 -0.48
CA MET A 341 -3.32 -27.32 -1.72
C MET A 341 -1.93 -27.93 -1.78
N ASN A 342 -1.85 -29.23 -2.05
CA ASN A 342 -0.63 -29.85 -2.52
C ASN A 342 -0.41 -29.39 -3.96
N SER A 343 0.36 -28.32 -4.14
CA SER A 343 0.90 -28.00 -5.46
C SER A 343 2.19 -28.79 -5.64
N GLU A 344 2.09 -29.95 -6.30
CA GLU A 344 3.26 -30.70 -6.76
C GLU A 344 3.98 -30.00 -7.94
N SER A 345 3.46 -28.86 -8.43
CA SER A 345 3.93 -28.16 -9.63
C SER A 345 4.25 -26.67 -9.45
N ALA A 346 4.26 -26.12 -8.23
CA ALA A 346 4.66 -24.74 -8.01
C ALA A 346 6.17 -24.61 -8.13
N LEU A 347 6.66 -24.32 -9.34
CA LEU A 347 7.99 -23.76 -9.50
C LEU A 347 8.08 -22.48 -8.66
N PRO A 348 9.21 -22.21 -7.99
CA PRO A 348 9.39 -21.00 -7.18
C PRO A 348 9.33 -19.71 -8.02
N PHE A 349 9.41 -19.81 -9.35
CA PHE A 349 9.31 -18.72 -10.30
C PHE A 349 8.20 -19.01 -11.31
N ALA A 350 7.45 -17.98 -11.67
CA ALA A 350 6.48 -18.05 -12.76
C ALA A 350 7.20 -18.24 -14.10
N GLU A 351 6.50 -18.82 -15.08
CA GLU A 351 6.99 -18.86 -16.46
C GLU A 351 7.02 -17.43 -17.03
N GLU A 352 8.14 -17.04 -17.61
CA GLU A 352 8.22 -15.79 -18.37
C GLU A 352 7.70 -16.03 -19.79
N TYR A 353 6.69 -15.25 -20.18
CA TYR A 353 6.13 -15.29 -21.51
C TYR A 353 6.90 -14.34 -22.44
N ASN A 354 7.05 -14.74 -23.71
CA ASN A 354 7.59 -13.85 -24.72
C ASN A 354 6.54 -12.78 -25.07
N VAL A 355 6.73 -11.57 -24.54
CA VAL A 355 5.83 -10.41 -24.70
C VAL A 355 5.52 -10.10 -26.16
N ASP A 356 6.47 -10.34 -27.07
CA ASP A 356 6.35 -9.98 -28.49
C ASP A 356 5.66 -11.05 -29.33
N GLU A 357 5.39 -12.23 -28.76
CA GLU A 357 4.64 -13.27 -29.43
C GLU A 357 3.18 -12.83 -29.63
N PRO A 358 2.62 -12.92 -30.87
CA PRO A 358 1.31 -12.36 -31.17
C PRO A 358 0.17 -12.86 -30.29
N ASP A 359 0.22 -14.13 -29.87
CA ASP A 359 -0.82 -14.72 -29.03
C ASP A 359 -0.71 -14.24 -27.58
N ILE A 360 0.50 -13.96 -27.10
CA ILE A 360 0.78 -13.42 -25.76
C ILE A 360 0.41 -11.92 -25.69
N GLU A 361 0.80 -11.13 -26.69
CA GLU A 361 0.44 -9.71 -26.77
C GLU A 361 -1.08 -9.50 -26.75
N ARG A 362 -1.83 -10.39 -27.42
CA ARG A 362 -3.30 -10.34 -27.47
C ARG A 362 -3.97 -10.57 -26.13
N CYS A 363 -3.33 -11.28 -25.20
CA CYS A 363 -3.86 -11.48 -23.85
C CYS A 363 -3.94 -10.16 -23.07
N VAL A 364 -3.05 -9.20 -23.35
CA VAL A 364 -2.98 -7.92 -22.64
C VAL A 364 -2.95 -6.78 -23.66
N PRO A 365 -4.09 -6.45 -24.30
CA PRO A 365 -4.13 -5.52 -25.43
C PRO A 365 -3.88 -4.07 -25.04
N CYS A 366 -3.96 -3.73 -23.75
CA CYS A 366 -3.83 -2.37 -23.25
C CYS A 366 -2.87 -2.32 -22.07
N VAL A 367 -1.64 -1.88 -22.34
CA VAL A 367 -0.64 -1.57 -21.32
C VAL A 367 -0.52 -0.05 -21.25
N VAL A 368 -0.92 0.53 -20.11
CA VAL A 368 -1.09 1.99 -19.95
C VAL A 368 0.14 2.67 -19.35
N LEU A 369 1.04 1.90 -18.75
CA LEU A 369 2.33 2.30 -18.21
C LEU A 369 3.38 1.27 -18.61
N ASP A 370 4.66 1.64 -18.67
CA ASP A 370 5.74 0.72 -19.03
C ASP A 370 5.68 -0.58 -18.20
N ALA A 371 6.06 -1.71 -18.78
CA ALA A 371 6.13 -2.98 -18.08
C ALA A 371 7.36 -3.76 -18.55
N ASP A 372 8.14 -4.29 -17.61
CA ASP A 372 9.18 -5.26 -17.94
C ASP A 372 8.58 -6.65 -18.25
N SER A 373 9.41 -7.60 -18.69
CA SER A 373 8.97 -8.96 -19.08
C SER A 373 8.26 -9.70 -17.93
N SER A 374 8.74 -9.55 -16.70
CA SER A 374 8.17 -10.20 -15.52
C SER A 374 6.81 -9.60 -15.13
N GLN A 375 6.69 -8.28 -15.21
CA GLN A 375 5.45 -7.54 -14.97
C GLN A 375 4.42 -7.87 -16.06
N PHE A 376 4.82 -7.93 -17.32
CA PHE A 376 3.94 -8.30 -18.42
C PHE A 376 3.44 -9.74 -18.30
N SER A 377 4.33 -10.69 -17.95
CA SER A 377 3.96 -12.09 -17.71
C SER A 377 2.91 -12.22 -16.60
N THR A 378 3.05 -11.41 -15.54
CA THR A 378 2.03 -11.31 -14.48
C THR A 378 0.68 -10.84 -15.05
N LEU A 379 0.66 -9.85 -15.95
CA LEU A 379 -0.58 -9.38 -16.58
C LEU A 379 -1.24 -10.46 -17.44
N VAL A 380 -0.44 -11.27 -18.16
CA VAL A 380 -0.93 -12.40 -18.96
C VAL A 380 -1.61 -13.44 -18.06
N ASP A 381 -1.00 -13.77 -16.92
CA ASP A 381 -1.59 -14.68 -15.94
C ASP A 381 -2.92 -14.15 -15.36
N ILE A 382 -3.00 -12.84 -15.08
CA ILE A 382 -4.23 -12.18 -14.64
C ILE A 382 -5.30 -12.24 -15.73
N ALA A 383 -4.94 -11.94 -16.98
CA ALA A 383 -5.85 -11.98 -18.13
C ALA A 383 -6.44 -13.39 -18.33
N ASN A 384 -5.60 -14.41 -18.16
CA ASN A 384 -5.98 -15.83 -18.18
C ASN A 384 -6.81 -16.28 -16.96
N GLY A 385 -7.07 -15.39 -15.99
CA GLY A 385 -7.91 -15.68 -14.83
C GLY A 385 -7.22 -16.50 -13.74
N LYS A 386 -5.88 -16.55 -13.72
CA LYS A 386 -5.14 -17.28 -12.67
C LYS A 386 -5.18 -16.51 -11.35
N ASN A 387 -5.29 -17.25 -10.24
CA ASN A 387 -5.07 -16.72 -8.89
C ASN A 387 -3.57 -16.70 -8.60
N LEU A 388 -3.00 -15.54 -8.28
CA LEU A 388 -1.56 -15.36 -8.18
C LEU A 388 -1.15 -14.46 -7.02
N ALA A 389 0.03 -14.73 -6.46
CA ALA A 389 0.69 -13.92 -5.46
C ALA A 389 1.97 -13.35 -6.06
N VAL A 390 2.05 -12.02 -6.16
CA VAL A 390 3.20 -11.32 -6.75
C VAL A 390 4.03 -10.72 -5.63
N GLU A 391 5.28 -11.15 -5.52
CA GLU A 391 6.24 -10.55 -4.61
C GLU A 391 7.22 -9.67 -5.38
N GLY A 392 7.51 -8.49 -4.85
CA GLY A 392 8.46 -7.57 -5.47
C GLY A 392 9.17 -6.73 -4.41
N PRO A 393 10.51 -6.58 -4.47
CA PRO A 393 11.25 -5.65 -3.61
C PRO A 393 10.75 -4.20 -3.68
N PRO A 394 11.10 -3.33 -2.71
CA PRO A 394 10.80 -1.90 -2.80
C PRO A 394 11.37 -1.29 -4.10
N GLY A 395 10.57 -0.50 -4.82
CA GLY A 395 11.00 0.16 -6.05
C GLY A 395 10.78 -0.63 -7.36
N THR A 396 10.36 -1.89 -7.33
CA THR A 396 10.16 -2.73 -8.54
C THR A 396 8.86 -2.46 -9.30
N GLY A 397 8.28 -1.27 -9.19
CA GLY A 397 7.09 -0.92 -9.97
C GLY A 397 5.79 -1.65 -9.59
N LYS A 398 5.65 -2.28 -8.41
CA LYS A 398 4.39 -2.98 -8.02
C LYS A 398 3.11 -2.18 -8.30
N SER A 399 3.08 -0.89 -7.93
CA SER A 399 1.92 -0.03 -8.20
C SER A 399 1.66 0.19 -9.69
N GLN A 400 2.69 0.13 -10.52
CA GLN A 400 2.61 0.21 -11.98
C GLN A 400 1.97 -1.06 -12.56
N THR A 401 2.41 -2.24 -12.09
CA THR A 401 1.79 -3.52 -12.44
C THR A 401 0.31 -3.57 -12.06
N ILE A 402 -0.06 -3.07 -10.87
CA ILE A 402 -1.47 -2.98 -10.43
C ILE A 402 -2.28 -2.09 -11.38
N VAL A 403 -1.76 -0.92 -11.76
CA VAL A 403 -2.45 0.01 -12.67
C VAL A 403 -2.66 -0.62 -14.04
N ASN A 404 -1.64 -1.30 -14.58
CA ASN A 404 -1.75 -2.03 -15.84
C ASN A 404 -2.78 -3.17 -15.75
N ALA A 405 -2.79 -3.93 -14.64
CA ALA A 405 -3.77 -5.00 -14.44
C ALA A 405 -5.21 -4.48 -14.38
N ILE A 406 -5.44 -3.38 -13.67
CA ILE A 406 -6.75 -2.72 -13.61
C ILE A 406 -7.16 -2.23 -15.00
N ALA A 407 -6.25 -1.57 -15.73
CA ALA A 407 -6.54 -1.06 -17.07
C ALA A 407 -6.87 -2.17 -18.07
N ALA A 408 -6.11 -3.26 -18.06
CA ALA A 408 -6.37 -4.44 -18.91
C ALA A 408 -7.74 -5.06 -18.60
N ALA A 409 -8.07 -5.26 -17.32
CA ALA A 409 -9.37 -5.78 -16.91
C ALA A 409 -10.54 -4.84 -17.29
N LEU A 410 -10.34 -3.51 -17.18
CA LEU A 410 -11.32 -2.53 -17.61
C LEU A 410 -11.52 -2.55 -19.13
N ALA A 411 -10.47 -2.75 -19.91
CA ALA A 411 -10.54 -2.87 -21.36
C ALA A 411 -11.39 -4.08 -21.81
N GLU A 412 -11.38 -5.16 -21.03
CA GLU A 412 -12.25 -6.33 -21.21
C GLU A 412 -13.68 -6.15 -20.68
N GLY A 413 -13.99 -4.99 -20.08
CA GLY A 413 -15.31 -4.70 -19.49
C GLY A 413 -15.54 -5.38 -18.14
N LYS A 414 -14.49 -5.85 -17.46
CA LYS A 414 -14.59 -6.45 -16.12
C LYS A 414 -14.75 -5.36 -15.05
N LYS A 415 -15.37 -5.73 -13.93
CA LYS A 415 -15.42 -4.91 -12.71
C LYS A 415 -14.27 -5.31 -11.79
N VAL A 416 -13.57 -4.33 -11.23
CA VAL A 416 -12.40 -4.56 -10.38
C VAL A 416 -12.62 -3.95 -9.00
N LEU A 417 -12.47 -4.77 -7.95
CA LEU A 417 -12.40 -4.31 -6.57
C LEU A 417 -10.94 -4.31 -6.13
N PHE A 418 -10.37 -3.12 -5.95
CA PHE A 418 -9.02 -2.96 -5.43
C PHE A 418 -9.05 -2.69 -3.93
N VAL A 419 -8.41 -3.56 -3.15
CA VAL A 419 -8.34 -3.48 -1.68
C VAL A 419 -6.88 -3.33 -1.26
N ALA A 420 -6.60 -2.46 -0.31
CA ALA A 420 -5.28 -2.31 0.31
C ALA A 420 -5.44 -1.94 1.78
N GLU A 421 -4.47 -2.33 2.60
CA GLU A 421 -4.46 -2.04 4.04
C GLU A 421 -4.31 -0.54 4.34
N LYS A 422 -3.47 0.16 3.57
CA LYS A 422 -3.14 1.57 3.82
C LYS A 422 -3.79 2.50 2.80
N LEU A 423 -4.37 3.61 3.27
CA LEU A 423 -4.94 4.65 2.39
C LEU A 423 -3.91 5.22 1.42
N ALA A 424 -2.65 5.32 1.82
CA ALA A 424 -1.58 5.80 0.95
C ALA A 424 -1.44 4.92 -0.32
N ALA A 425 -1.56 3.59 -0.19
CA ALA A 425 -1.47 2.68 -1.34
C ALA A 425 -2.67 2.87 -2.29
N LEU A 426 -3.88 3.01 -1.74
CA LEU A 426 -5.08 3.34 -2.51
C LEU A 426 -4.92 4.65 -3.28
N ASN A 427 -4.43 5.70 -2.61
CA ASN A 427 -4.24 7.02 -3.21
C ASN A 427 -3.16 7.03 -4.30
N VAL A 428 -2.07 6.27 -4.15
CA VAL A 428 -1.03 6.15 -5.18
C VAL A 428 -1.58 5.50 -6.45
N VAL A 429 -2.31 4.39 -6.32
CA VAL A 429 -2.92 3.71 -7.47
C VAL A 429 -3.99 4.59 -8.12
N ARG A 430 -4.84 5.24 -7.31
CA ARG A 430 -5.83 6.21 -7.79
C ARG A 430 -5.19 7.34 -8.60
N SER A 431 -4.16 7.98 -8.06
CA SER A 431 -3.48 9.10 -8.74
C SER A 431 -2.85 8.66 -10.06
N ARG A 432 -2.29 7.45 -10.14
CA ARG A 432 -1.77 6.89 -11.39
C ARG A 432 -2.88 6.60 -12.41
N LEU A 433 -4.00 6.02 -11.99
CA LEU A 433 -5.16 5.81 -12.87
C LEU A 433 -5.74 7.14 -13.38
N GLU A 434 -5.85 8.15 -12.51
CA GLU A 434 -6.24 9.51 -12.90
C GLU A 434 -5.26 10.12 -13.91
N ALA A 435 -3.95 9.94 -13.71
CA ALA A 435 -2.92 10.46 -14.62
C ALA A 435 -2.97 9.84 -16.03
N VAL A 436 -3.43 8.59 -16.15
CA VAL A 436 -3.65 7.93 -17.46
C VAL A 436 -5.08 8.14 -17.98
N GLY A 437 -5.87 9.02 -17.34
CA GLY A 437 -7.22 9.36 -17.80
C GLY A 437 -8.31 8.33 -17.43
N LEU A 438 -8.01 7.37 -16.55
CA LEU A 438 -8.97 6.37 -16.06
C LEU A 438 -9.68 6.79 -14.77
N GLY A 439 -9.47 8.02 -14.28
CA GLY A 439 -10.04 8.53 -13.03
C GLY A 439 -11.56 8.46 -12.96
N GLU A 440 -12.24 8.70 -14.07
CA GLU A 440 -13.70 8.71 -14.17
C GLU A 440 -14.33 7.31 -14.00
N PHE A 441 -13.55 6.24 -14.15
CA PHE A 441 -14.00 4.87 -13.91
C PHE A 441 -13.82 4.43 -12.44
N LEU A 442 -13.26 5.28 -11.58
CA LEU A 442 -12.98 4.96 -10.18
C LEU A 442 -14.15 5.31 -9.26
N LEU A 443 -14.64 4.35 -8.48
CA LEU A 443 -15.58 4.61 -7.40
C LEU A 443 -14.85 4.48 -6.06
N PRO A 444 -14.42 5.59 -5.43
CA PRO A 444 -13.81 5.52 -4.11
C PRO A 444 -14.90 5.20 -3.07
N LEU A 445 -14.83 4.02 -2.47
CA LEU A 445 -15.69 3.60 -1.36
C LEU A 445 -15.01 3.94 -0.01
N GLN A 446 -14.77 5.22 0.26
CA GLN A 446 -14.09 5.66 1.48
C GLN A 446 -15.11 6.20 2.50
N ALA A 447 -15.06 5.68 3.72
CA ALA A 447 -15.99 5.99 4.84
C ALA A 447 -16.04 7.48 5.24
N GLU A 448 -14.98 8.26 4.99
CA GLU A 448 -14.92 9.66 5.42
C GLU A 448 -15.29 10.69 4.37
N ARG A 449 -15.40 10.30 3.09
CA ARG A 449 -15.40 11.25 1.96
C ARG A 449 -16.39 10.92 0.86
N SER A 450 -17.41 10.16 1.19
CA SER A 450 -18.42 9.78 0.22
C SER A 450 -19.78 10.11 0.81
N THR A 451 -20.05 11.41 1.02
CA THR A 451 -21.42 11.81 1.31
C THR A 451 -22.30 11.32 0.16
N ARG A 452 -23.56 10.98 0.45
CA ARG A 452 -24.50 10.46 -0.55
C ARG A 452 -24.52 11.34 -1.81
N GLU A 453 -24.34 12.64 -1.64
CA GLU A 453 -24.23 13.67 -2.69
C GLU A 453 -22.98 13.48 -3.56
N GLN A 454 -21.83 13.17 -2.97
CA GLN A 454 -20.59 12.93 -3.71
C GLN A 454 -20.66 11.65 -4.54
N VAL A 455 -21.21 10.57 -3.97
CA VAL A 455 -21.42 9.31 -4.69
C VAL A 455 -22.38 9.52 -5.86
N THR A 456 -23.54 10.14 -5.59
CA THR A 456 -24.54 10.41 -6.63
C THR A 456 -24.03 11.38 -7.71
N GLY A 457 -23.27 12.41 -7.32
CA GLY A 457 -22.60 13.31 -8.27
C GLY A 457 -21.60 12.57 -9.16
N SER A 458 -20.79 11.69 -8.58
CA SER A 458 -19.82 10.88 -9.34
C SER A 458 -20.50 9.87 -10.28
N VAL A 459 -21.62 9.27 -9.88
CA VAL A 459 -22.41 8.41 -10.77
C VAL A 459 -23.04 9.24 -11.91
N ARG A 460 -23.55 10.44 -11.61
CA ARG A 460 -24.12 11.34 -12.64
C ARG A 460 -23.09 11.70 -13.70
N SER A 461 -21.88 12.15 -13.30
CA SER A 461 -20.82 12.51 -14.25
C SER A 461 -20.49 11.37 -15.21
N ARG A 462 -20.49 10.12 -14.72
CA ARG A 462 -20.25 8.92 -15.54
C ARG A 462 -21.39 8.62 -16.50
N VAL A 463 -22.63 8.80 -16.08
CA VAL A 463 -23.82 8.60 -16.93
C VAL A 463 -23.88 9.65 -18.04
N GLU A 464 -23.45 10.88 -17.76
CA GLU A 464 -23.41 11.99 -18.72
C GLU A 464 -22.20 11.93 -19.66
N MET A 465 -21.24 11.04 -19.39
CA MET A 465 -20.02 10.93 -20.17
C MET A 465 -20.32 10.49 -21.61
N ARG A 466 -19.85 11.30 -22.57
CA ARG A 466 -19.95 10.98 -24.00
C ARG A 466 -18.73 10.18 -24.43
N ARG A 467 -18.96 9.16 -25.28
CA ARG A 467 -17.87 8.42 -25.90
C ARG A 467 -17.01 9.40 -26.71
N PRO A 468 -15.70 9.50 -26.44
CA PRO A 468 -14.82 10.34 -27.25
C PRO A 468 -14.80 9.85 -28.70
N ALA A 469 -14.51 10.76 -29.64
CA ALA A 469 -14.35 10.39 -31.04
C ALA A 469 -13.22 9.37 -31.18
N ALA A 470 -13.43 8.36 -32.03
CA ALA A 470 -12.38 7.39 -32.32
C ALA A 470 -11.14 8.11 -32.87
N ILE A 471 -9.97 7.74 -32.36
CA ILE A 471 -8.69 8.24 -32.87
C ILE A 471 -8.56 7.74 -34.32
N ARG A 472 -8.36 8.68 -35.26
CA ARG A 472 -8.12 8.33 -36.66
C ARG A 472 -6.76 7.62 -36.78
N ASP A 473 -6.69 6.62 -37.66
CA ASP A 473 -5.47 5.88 -37.98
C ASP A 473 -4.83 5.06 -36.85
N TYR A 474 -5.54 4.81 -35.73
CA TYR A 474 -5.03 4.00 -34.62
C TYR A 474 -4.54 2.61 -35.06
N ASP A 475 -5.39 1.87 -35.80
CA ASP A 475 -5.06 0.52 -36.26
C ASP A 475 -3.82 0.53 -37.17
N ARG A 476 -3.71 1.54 -38.05
CA ARG A 476 -2.55 1.72 -38.94
C ARG A 476 -1.27 1.98 -38.15
N GLN A 477 -1.31 2.84 -37.14
CA GLN A 477 -0.16 3.12 -36.28
C GLN A 477 0.27 1.88 -35.49
N LEU A 478 -0.70 1.08 -35.02
CA LEU A 478 -0.43 -0.16 -34.31
C LEU A 478 0.22 -1.21 -35.22
N GLU A 479 -0.25 -1.35 -36.47
CA GLU A 479 0.39 -2.22 -37.47
C GLU A 479 1.82 -1.77 -37.80
N GLU A 480 2.04 -0.47 -37.95
CA GLU A 480 3.38 0.07 -38.22
C GLU A 480 4.33 -0.18 -37.04
N TYR A 481 3.86 0.01 -35.80
CA TYR A 481 4.60 -0.32 -34.59
C TYR A 481 5.01 -1.80 -34.57
N ARG A 482 4.05 -2.72 -34.81
CA ARG A 482 4.33 -4.16 -34.85
C ARG A 482 5.35 -4.51 -35.93
N ARG A 483 5.24 -3.91 -37.11
CA ARG A 483 6.21 -4.10 -38.22
C ARG A 483 7.62 -3.68 -37.82
N ILE A 484 7.79 -2.49 -37.25
CA ILE A 484 9.11 -1.99 -36.83
C ILE A 484 9.69 -2.88 -35.73
N ARG A 485 8.88 -3.29 -34.75
CA ARG A 485 9.30 -4.19 -33.68
C ARG A 485 9.78 -5.53 -34.22
N SER A 486 9.04 -6.15 -35.14
CA SER A 486 9.45 -7.41 -35.78
C SER A 486 10.77 -7.27 -36.55
N GLN A 487 11.00 -6.13 -37.22
CA GLN A 487 12.27 -5.87 -37.91
C GLN A 487 13.46 -5.76 -36.92
N LEU A 488 13.24 -5.15 -35.76
CA LEU A 488 14.27 -5.07 -34.72
C LEU A 488 14.55 -6.44 -34.08
N ALA A 489 13.51 -7.24 -33.85
CA ALA A 489 13.67 -8.60 -33.33
C ALA A 489 14.45 -9.48 -34.31
N GLU A 490 14.09 -9.47 -35.59
CA GLU A 490 14.81 -10.20 -36.65
C GLU A 490 16.29 -9.79 -36.74
N TYR A 491 16.59 -8.50 -36.56
CA TYR A 491 17.96 -8.01 -36.52
C TYR A 491 18.75 -8.56 -35.32
N ILE A 492 18.15 -8.60 -34.12
CA ILE A 492 18.77 -9.14 -32.91
C ILE A 492 18.99 -10.65 -33.03
N ASP A 493 17.99 -11.37 -33.55
CA ASP A 493 18.09 -12.81 -33.82
C ASP A 493 19.23 -13.09 -34.79
N LEU A 494 19.33 -12.32 -35.88
CA LEU A 494 20.42 -12.45 -36.84
C LEU A 494 21.81 -12.23 -36.21
N LEU A 495 21.93 -11.24 -35.32
CA LEU A 495 23.19 -10.96 -34.63
C LEU A 495 23.59 -12.08 -33.65
N THR A 496 22.61 -12.76 -33.05
CA THR A 496 22.83 -13.81 -32.05
C THR A 496 22.95 -15.21 -32.64
N LEU A 497 22.57 -15.40 -33.91
CA LEU A 497 22.73 -16.67 -34.61
C LEU A 497 24.22 -17.04 -34.81
N PRO A 498 24.60 -18.32 -34.62
CA PRO A 498 25.93 -18.80 -34.97
C PRO A 498 26.12 -18.76 -36.50
N PHE A 499 27.25 -18.23 -36.95
CA PHE A 499 27.56 -18.11 -38.37
C PHE A 499 28.17 -19.41 -38.91
N ALA A 500 27.39 -20.15 -39.70
CA ALA A 500 27.80 -21.41 -40.33
C ALA A 500 28.49 -22.36 -39.32
N SER A 501 29.59 -22.99 -39.72
CA SER A 501 30.36 -23.90 -38.87
C SER A 501 31.43 -23.21 -38.01
N SER A 502 31.39 -21.87 -37.88
CA SER A 502 32.45 -21.12 -37.18
C SER A 502 32.41 -21.28 -35.66
N GLY A 503 31.25 -21.68 -35.11
CA GLY A 503 31.02 -21.71 -33.66
C GLY A 503 30.96 -20.32 -33.02
N LEU A 504 30.97 -19.24 -33.82
CA LEU A 504 30.88 -17.85 -33.38
C LEU A 504 29.57 -17.23 -33.87
N THR A 505 28.99 -16.34 -33.07
CA THR A 505 27.82 -15.54 -33.46
C THR A 505 28.20 -14.46 -34.47
N VAL A 506 27.23 -13.98 -35.25
CA VAL A 506 27.44 -12.85 -36.18
C VAL A 506 27.95 -11.62 -35.44
N HIS A 507 27.42 -11.34 -34.24
CA HIS A 507 27.90 -10.28 -33.36
C HIS A 507 29.38 -10.44 -32.98
N GLU A 508 29.82 -11.64 -32.61
CA GLU A 508 31.23 -11.91 -32.28
C GLU A 508 32.16 -11.76 -33.48
N ILE A 509 31.73 -12.16 -34.67
CA ILE A 509 32.51 -12.00 -35.90
C ILE A 509 32.67 -10.53 -36.24
N LEU A 510 31.58 -9.75 -36.20
CA LEU A 510 31.63 -8.30 -36.42
C LEU A 510 32.51 -7.62 -35.36
N GLY A 511 32.33 -7.97 -34.09
CA GLY A 511 33.13 -7.45 -32.99
C GLY A 511 34.62 -7.76 -33.16
N LYS A 512 34.96 -9.00 -33.53
CA LYS A 512 36.35 -9.40 -33.81
C LYS A 512 36.91 -8.67 -35.03
N SER A 513 36.14 -8.53 -36.11
CA SER A 513 36.54 -7.80 -37.31
C SER A 513 36.91 -6.34 -36.98
N ILE A 514 36.04 -5.65 -36.23
CA ILE A 514 36.28 -4.28 -35.77
C ILE A 514 37.53 -4.23 -34.87
N ALA A 515 37.66 -5.16 -33.92
CA ALA A 515 38.81 -5.21 -33.01
C ALA A 515 40.14 -5.50 -33.75
N THR A 516 40.12 -6.26 -34.84
CA THR A 516 41.29 -6.57 -35.66
C THR A 516 41.60 -5.49 -36.71
N SER A 517 40.65 -4.60 -37.02
CA SER A 517 40.80 -3.56 -38.05
C SER A 517 42.03 -2.66 -37.84
N PRO A 518 42.36 -2.17 -36.62
CA PRO A 518 43.55 -1.34 -36.39
C PRO A 518 44.87 -2.11 -36.56
N CYS A 519 44.87 -3.42 -36.35
CA CYS A 519 46.04 -4.27 -36.58
C CYS A 519 46.30 -4.50 -38.08
N LEU A 520 45.26 -4.37 -38.91
CA LEU A 520 45.32 -4.49 -40.36
C LEU A 520 45.70 -3.16 -41.04
N GLU A 521 45.38 -2.01 -40.43
CA GLU A 521 45.71 -0.67 -40.97
C GLU A 521 47.22 -0.41 -41.16
N GLY A 522 48.09 -1.17 -40.47
CA GLY A 522 49.55 -1.07 -40.59
C GLY A 522 50.20 -2.12 -41.50
N MET A 523 49.43 -3.04 -42.10
CA MET A 523 49.98 -4.10 -42.94
C MET A 523 50.18 -3.63 -44.39
N PRO A 524 51.25 -4.07 -45.08
CA PRO A 524 51.46 -3.76 -46.49
C PRO A 524 50.28 -4.22 -47.34
N ALA A 525 49.86 -3.40 -48.30
CA ALA A 525 48.72 -3.70 -49.18
C ALA A 525 48.87 -5.04 -49.92
N GLU A 526 50.10 -5.52 -50.15
CA GLU A 526 50.36 -6.82 -50.74
C GLU A 526 49.93 -8.01 -49.84
N VAL A 527 50.05 -7.88 -48.52
CA VAL A 527 49.66 -8.93 -47.56
C VAL A 527 48.14 -9.01 -47.41
N ILE A 528 47.48 -7.85 -47.45
CA ILE A 528 46.01 -7.75 -47.41
C ILE A 528 45.41 -8.27 -48.73
N ALA A 529 46.03 -7.97 -49.88
CA ALA A 529 45.58 -8.44 -51.18
C ALA A 529 45.71 -9.96 -51.39
N GLU A 530 46.65 -10.64 -50.71
CA GLU A 530 46.74 -12.11 -50.75
C GLU A 530 45.77 -12.82 -49.80
N THR A 531 45.18 -12.11 -48.84
CA THR A 531 44.13 -12.63 -47.94
C THR A 531 42.72 -12.28 -48.38
N ASP A 532 42.58 -11.42 -49.39
CA ASP A 532 41.31 -11.06 -49.99
C ASP A 532 40.81 -12.20 -50.89
N ILE A 533 39.65 -12.77 -50.58
CA ILE A 533 39.00 -13.73 -51.48
C ILE A 533 38.48 -12.90 -52.66
N PRO A 534 38.98 -13.09 -53.89
CA PRO A 534 38.56 -12.23 -55.01
C PRO A 534 37.04 -12.33 -55.17
N ASP A 535 36.34 -11.19 -55.32
CA ASP A 535 34.86 -11.13 -55.40
C ASP A 535 34.24 -12.14 -56.39
N SER A 536 34.98 -12.47 -57.45
CA SER A 536 34.61 -13.49 -58.43
C SER A 536 34.40 -14.89 -57.84
N PHE A 537 34.98 -15.20 -56.68
CA PHE A 537 34.87 -16.45 -55.92
C PHE A 537 33.77 -16.43 -54.84
N LEU A 538 33.24 -15.25 -54.48
CA LEU A 538 32.09 -15.12 -53.57
C LEU A 538 30.74 -15.34 -54.30
N SER A 539 30.76 -15.49 -55.63
CA SER A 539 29.59 -15.88 -56.42
C SER A 539 29.39 -17.40 -56.46
N VAL A 540 28.16 -17.88 -56.59
CA VAL A 540 27.82 -19.32 -56.74
C VAL A 540 28.64 -19.98 -57.87
N ALA A 541 28.87 -19.25 -58.96
CA ALA A 541 29.70 -19.71 -60.08
C ALA A 541 31.19 -19.78 -59.74
N GLY A 542 31.68 -18.86 -58.90
CA GLY A 542 33.04 -18.82 -58.39
C GLY A 542 33.36 -19.98 -57.44
N ILE A 543 32.47 -20.23 -56.48
CA ILE A 543 32.54 -21.37 -55.56
C ILE A 543 32.49 -22.69 -56.36
N GLY A 544 31.65 -22.75 -57.39
CA GLY A 544 31.59 -23.90 -58.31
C GLY A 544 32.91 -24.17 -59.05
N ARG A 545 33.62 -23.12 -59.49
CA ARG A 545 34.93 -23.24 -60.14
C ARG A 545 36.02 -23.71 -59.17
N LEU A 546 36.04 -23.18 -57.94
CA LEU A 546 36.95 -23.64 -56.88
C LEU A 546 36.77 -25.13 -56.58
N ARG A 547 35.51 -25.56 -56.45
CA ARG A 547 35.16 -26.96 -56.23
C ARG A 547 35.62 -27.86 -57.38
N ALA A 548 35.44 -27.45 -58.63
CA ALA A 548 35.88 -28.21 -59.80
C ALA A 548 37.42 -28.33 -59.85
N LEU A 549 38.14 -27.26 -59.50
CA LEU A 549 39.60 -27.25 -59.47
C LEU A 549 40.13 -28.18 -58.36
N ALA A 550 39.51 -28.14 -57.18
CA ALA A 550 39.87 -29.03 -56.06
C ALA A 550 39.70 -30.51 -56.43
N VAL A 551 38.57 -30.86 -57.06
CA VAL A 551 38.32 -32.23 -57.55
C VAL A 551 39.34 -32.65 -58.62
N ALA A 552 39.73 -31.75 -59.52
CA ALA A 552 40.73 -32.03 -60.55
C ALA A 552 42.13 -32.29 -59.94
N VAL A 553 42.53 -31.50 -58.95
CA VAL A 553 43.79 -31.67 -58.21
C VAL A 553 43.79 -32.99 -57.43
N GLU A 554 42.68 -33.32 -56.79
CA GLU A 554 42.52 -34.57 -56.03
C GLU A 554 42.55 -35.80 -56.93
N LYS A 555 41.92 -35.73 -58.10
CA LYS A 555 41.98 -36.80 -59.11
C LYS A 555 43.39 -36.95 -59.70
N GLY A 556 44.12 -35.84 -59.87
CA GLY A 556 45.53 -35.84 -60.26
C GLY A 556 46.43 -36.47 -59.18
N ALA A 557 46.16 -36.17 -57.91
CA ALA A 557 46.88 -36.74 -56.78
C ALA A 557 46.59 -38.24 -56.60
N GLN A 558 45.33 -38.69 -56.78
CA GLN A 558 44.96 -40.10 -56.77
C GLN A 558 45.56 -40.86 -57.96
N GLY A 559 45.61 -40.26 -59.15
CA GLY A 559 46.30 -40.82 -60.32
C GLY A 559 47.81 -40.95 -60.10
N ALA A 560 48.43 -39.97 -59.45
CA ALA A 560 49.84 -40.03 -59.05
C ALA A 560 50.10 -41.08 -57.95
N ALA A 561 49.16 -41.27 -57.02
CA ALA A 561 49.24 -42.26 -55.95
C ALA A 561 49.08 -43.71 -56.46
N GLN A 562 48.27 -43.93 -57.51
CA GLN A 562 48.12 -45.25 -58.15
C GLN A 562 49.34 -45.65 -59.01
N ALA A 563 50.19 -44.70 -59.41
CA ALA A 563 51.40 -44.97 -60.19
C ALA A 563 52.55 -45.60 -59.36
N ALA A 564 52.36 -45.85 -58.07
CA ALA A 564 53.39 -46.35 -57.17
C ALA A 564 53.43 -47.90 -57.10
N SER A 565 53.81 -48.57 -58.19
CA SER A 565 54.37 -49.94 -58.11
C SER A 565 55.13 -50.41 -59.36
N TYR A 566 56.04 -49.60 -59.91
CA TYR A 566 56.91 -50.04 -61.02
C TYR A 566 58.09 -50.95 -60.60
N TRP A 567 58.34 -51.16 -59.30
CA TRP A 567 59.48 -51.93 -58.81
C TRP A 567 59.16 -53.40 -58.45
N LYS A 568 57.96 -53.89 -58.76
CA LYS A 568 57.57 -55.28 -58.47
C LYS A 568 58.22 -56.31 -59.42
N SER A 569 58.98 -55.85 -60.42
CA SER A 569 59.63 -56.68 -61.44
C SER A 569 61.12 -56.39 -61.66
N THR A 570 61.75 -55.57 -60.81
CA THR A 570 63.15 -55.18 -61.00
C THR A 570 64.10 -56.15 -60.31
N GLY A 571 64.84 -56.91 -61.11
CA GLY A 571 66.06 -57.62 -60.67
C GLY A 571 67.30 -56.73 -60.75
N LEU A 572 68.38 -57.13 -60.09
CA LEU A 572 69.69 -56.49 -60.19
C LEU A 572 70.19 -56.55 -61.65
N VAL A 573 70.32 -55.38 -62.28
CA VAL A 573 71.02 -55.21 -63.56
C VAL A 573 72.30 -54.44 -63.29
N HIS A 574 73.42 -54.91 -63.84
CA HIS A 574 74.68 -54.14 -63.84
C HIS A 574 74.49 -52.89 -64.71
N ALA A 575 74.26 -51.74 -64.07
CA ALA A 575 74.08 -50.46 -64.77
C ALA A 575 75.39 -49.67 -64.83
N GLU A 576 75.69 -49.11 -66.01
CA GLU A 576 76.83 -48.21 -66.21
C GLU A 576 76.61 -46.87 -65.48
N ARG A 577 77.70 -46.17 -65.19
CA ARG A 577 77.75 -44.98 -64.31
C ARG A 577 76.79 -43.85 -64.73
N PHE A 578 76.55 -43.67 -66.03
CA PHE A 578 75.68 -42.61 -66.56
C PHE A 578 74.18 -42.86 -66.31
N THR A 579 73.73 -44.12 -66.40
CA THR A 579 72.34 -44.51 -66.11
C THR A 579 71.97 -44.37 -64.63
N VAL A 580 72.95 -44.46 -63.72
CA VAL A 580 72.74 -44.27 -62.28
C VAL A 580 72.57 -42.79 -61.93
N GLU A 581 73.32 -41.89 -62.60
CA GLU A 581 73.20 -40.44 -62.39
C GLU A 581 71.84 -39.89 -62.85
N GLU A 582 71.32 -40.34 -63.99
CA GLU A 582 69.98 -39.93 -64.45
C GLU A 582 68.86 -40.44 -63.52
N ALA A 583 68.95 -41.70 -63.06
CA ALA A 583 67.98 -42.25 -62.12
C ALA A 583 68.03 -41.53 -60.76
N CYS A 584 69.23 -41.21 -60.27
CA CYS A 584 69.42 -40.41 -59.06
C CYS A 584 68.86 -39.01 -59.20
N ASN A 585 69.04 -38.35 -60.35
CA ASN A 585 68.49 -37.02 -60.62
C ASN A 585 66.96 -37.03 -60.68
N LEU A 586 66.36 -38.06 -61.30
CA LEU A 586 64.92 -38.22 -61.35
C LEU A 586 64.32 -38.46 -59.94
N ALA A 587 65.00 -39.27 -59.13
CA ALA A 587 64.63 -39.51 -57.73
C ALA A 587 64.77 -38.24 -56.87
N LEU A 588 65.82 -37.44 -57.08
CA LEU A 588 66.04 -36.15 -56.41
C LEU A 588 64.96 -35.13 -56.76
N ASN A 589 64.56 -35.03 -58.03
CA ASN A 589 63.50 -34.13 -58.46
C ASN A 589 62.14 -34.55 -57.90
N SER A 590 61.87 -35.86 -57.86
CA SER A 590 60.66 -36.40 -57.25
C SER A 590 60.63 -36.12 -55.74
N ALA A 591 61.74 -36.33 -55.04
CA ALA A 591 61.86 -36.04 -53.61
C ALA A 591 61.67 -34.55 -53.28
N ARG A 592 62.13 -33.63 -54.15
CA ARG A 592 61.88 -32.18 -54.02
C ARG A 592 60.39 -31.84 -54.17
N ALA A 593 59.72 -32.42 -55.16
CA ALA A 593 58.28 -32.23 -55.35
C ALA A 593 57.46 -32.76 -54.17
N TYR A 594 57.82 -33.93 -53.64
CA TYR A 594 57.18 -34.50 -52.45
C TYR A 594 57.43 -33.65 -51.18
N ARG A 595 58.61 -33.03 -51.03
CA ARG A 595 58.86 -32.08 -49.93
C ARG A 595 58.01 -30.82 -50.04
N ALA A 596 57.81 -30.28 -51.23
CA ALA A 596 56.94 -29.13 -51.46
C ALA A 596 55.47 -29.45 -51.13
N LEU A 597 55.01 -30.64 -51.52
CA LEU A 597 53.68 -31.16 -51.14
C LEU A 597 53.54 -31.38 -49.63
N ALA A 598 54.58 -31.89 -48.97
CA ALA A 598 54.57 -32.07 -47.52
C ALA A 598 54.54 -30.74 -46.76
N THR A 599 55.23 -29.70 -47.24
CA THR A 599 55.20 -28.35 -46.64
C THR A 599 53.83 -27.69 -46.81
N LEU A 600 53.20 -27.85 -47.97
CA LEU A 600 51.81 -27.42 -48.19
C LEU A 600 50.83 -28.15 -47.27
N ARG A 601 51.00 -29.46 -47.09
CA ARG A 601 50.19 -30.28 -46.18
C ARG A 601 50.34 -29.84 -44.72
N ASP A 602 51.56 -29.59 -44.28
CA ASP A 602 51.82 -29.18 -42.89
C ASP A 602 51.28 -27.75 -42.63
N GLY A 603 51.25 -26.89 -43.65
CA GLY A 603 50.53 -25.60 -43.63
C GLY A 603 49.01 -25.74 -43.48
N LEU A 604 48.40 -26.74 -44.13
CA LEU A 604 46.97 -27.02 -43.99
C LEU A 604 46.59 -27.51 -42.57
N SER A 605 47.46 -28.30 -41.93
CA SER A 605 47.23 -28.74 -40.54
C SER A 605 47.33 -27.61 -39.51
N ALA A 606 48.09 -26.55 -39.79
CA ALA A 606 48.13 -25.34 -38.95
C ALA A 606 46.80 -24.56 -38.95
N HIS A 607 45.93 -24.79 -39.95
CA HIS A 607 44.58 -24.24 -40.05
C HIS A 607 43.49 -25.25 -39.63
N GLY A 608 43.85 -26.29 -38.86
CA GLY A 608 42.91 -27.25 -38.29
C GLY A 608 42.39 -28.32 -39.27
N ILE A 609 42.94 -28.39 -40.48
CA ILE A 609 42.58 -29.39 -41.48
C ILE A 609 43.64 -30.52 -41.43
N ASP A 610 43.33 -31.61 -40.71
CA ASP A 610 44.20 -32.79 -40.66
C ASP A 610 43.77 -33.83 -41.73
N PRO A 611 44.54 -33.99 -42.82
CA PRO A 611 44.18 -34.87 -43.93
C PRO A 611 44.35 -36.36 -43.62
N ARG A 612 44.81 -36.73 -42.41
CA ARG A 612 45.00 -38.13 -42.00
C ARG A 612 43.73 -38.75 -41.41
N THR A 613 42.77 -37.92 -41.01
CA THR A 613 41.48 -38.40 -40.52
C THR A 613 40.64 -38.85 -41.71
N GLY A 614 40.73 -40.13 -42.03
CA GLY A 614 39.96 -40.73 -43.11
C GLY A 614 38.45 -40.58 -42.85
N ASN A 615 37.73 -40.09 -43.86
CA ASN A 615 36.36 -40.45 -44.28
C ASN A 615 35.22 -40.67 -43.25
N GLU A 616 35.32 -40.31 -41.97
CA GLU A 616 34.22 -40.53 -41.01
C GLU A 616 33.38 -39.28 -40.67
N THR A 617 33.80 -38.07 -41.04
CA THR A 617 33.03 -36.83 -40.76
C THR A 617 32.21 -36.29 -41.95
N LEU A 618 31.97 -37.10 -42.99
CA LEU A 618 31.19 -36.70 -44.18
C LEU A 618 29.87 -37.47 -44.37
N GLY A 619 29.49 -38.33 -43.42
CA GLY A 619 28.18 -39.00 -43.44
C GLY A 619 27.01 -38.14 -42.93
N THR A 620 27.26 -37.03 -42.24
CA THR A 620 26.22 -36.30 -41.48
C THR A 620 25.67 -35.04 -42.16
N LEU A 621 26.14 -34.66 -43.35
CA LEU A 621 25.65 -33.47 -44.08
C LEU A 621 24.96 -33.79 -45.43
N GLN A 622 24.46 -35.03 -45.60
CA GLN A 622 23.62 -35.39 -46.76
C GLN A 622 22.12 -35.46 -46.45
N GLN A 623 21.67 -34.98 -45.29
CA GLN A 623 20.24 -34.87 -44.95
C GLN A 623 19.78 -33.48 -44.44
N ALA A 624 20.51 -32.40 -44.74
CA ALA A 624 20.00 -31.03 -44.58
C ALA A 624 20.15 -30.25 -45.89
#